data_AF-A0A0C3CMS2-F1
#
_entry.id   AF-A0A0C3CMS2-F1
#
_cell.length_a   1.000
_cell.length_b   1.000
_cell.length_c   1.000
_cell.angle_alpha   90.00
_cell.angle_beta   90.00
_cell.angle_gamma   90.00
#
_symmetry.space_group_name_H-M   'P 1'
#
loop_
_entity.id
_entity.type
_entity.pdbx_description
1 polymer ?
#
loop_
_entity_poly.entity_id
_entity_poly.type
_entity_poly.pdbx_seq_one_letter_code
_entity_poly.pdbx_strand_id
1 'polypeptide(L)'
;MSFPSASDAPMAVPHPDTVEAMFHQIMHAVHKSHRDISELRQECAELRMANASLERQVREGLQYNFMYNSRNGTPGFMTPAPPSPQLRPKLSPFLNQSIPSITTSTPDSVYYRPSPLGDNTLTAFPFGNRDIPGFYVVIPAGGAGTRLWPLSREGHPKFLLDVTLKGRSLIQATWDRLLPLTSAARTTVVAGPAHVKSICEQLPDLLHNNIFCEPGPKDSMAAIGLAAAVLALRDPDAVIGSFAADHMISGDDAFLSAVAEAVEVARKDYLVTIGIAPSHPSTGFGYVRLGDKLGIKEAPNARLVSSFKEKPDARTAAQYIGTGAYRWNAGMFVTKATVLLDLLKEYKPELAEGLIKIAAVWDDDVQREAVLSEVWPTLEKIPIDNAVAEPAAAEGRVAVVPATFGWDDVGDFSSLADLLPAEANQPRILGDSHLVLTEQVAGGIVVPGSGRLIACLGVDDLVIVDMPDTLLVTTRARSQEVKRLVKRAREAGWKQLL
;
A
#
# COMPACT_ATOMS: atom_id res chain seq x y z
N MET A 1 47.20 68.11 -39.97
CA MET A 1 46.88 67.34 -41.19
C MET A 1 47.55 65.97 -41.03
N SER A 2 47.17 65.15 -40.06
CA SER A 2 45.83 64.59 -39.76
C SER A 2 45.56 63.37 -40.65
N PHE A 3 46.01 62.20 -40.19
CA PHE A 3 45.62 60.90 -40.75
C PHE A 3 44.18 60.55 -40.35
N PRO A 4 43.40 59.86 -41.20
CA PRO A 4 42.04 59.44 -40.87
C PRO A 4 42.02 58.30 -39.84
N SER A 5 40.96 58.27 -39.03
CA SER A 5 40.74 57.26 -37.99
C SER A 5 40.23 55.93 -38.55
N ALA A 6 40.83 54.81 -38.11
CA ALA A 6 40.30 53.48 -38.35
C ALA A 6 39.25 53.12 -37.28
N SER A 7 37.96 53.20 -37.63
CA SER A 7 36.86 52.81 -36.76
C SER A 7 35.64 52.38 -37.58
N ASP A 8 35.68 51.15 -38.09
CA ASP A 8 34.50 50.32 -38.36
C ASP A 8 34.96 48.88 -38.67
N ALA A 9 34.89 48.02 -37.65
CA ALA A 9 35.06 46.58 -37.79
C ALA A 9 33.82 45.92 -37.17
N PRO A 10 33.03 45.12 -37.91
CA PRO A 10 31.81 44.54 -37.38
C PRO A 10 32.14 43.52 -36.28
N MET A 11 31.48 43.64 -35.12
CA MET A 11 31.65 42.66 -34.06
C MET A 11 31.16 41.28 -34.52
N ALA A 12 32.01 40.26 -34.35
CA ALA A 12 31.65 38.90 -34.69
C ALA A 12 30.52 38.39 -33.79
N VAL A 13 29.47 37.83 -34.41
CA VAL A 13 28.41 37.12 -33.68
C VAL A 13 28.98 35.81 -33.16
N PRO A 14 28.86 35.49 -31.85
CA PRO A 14 29.38 34.22 -31.31
C PRO A 14 28.71 33.00 -31.95
N HIS A 15 29.51 31.97 -32.24
CA HIS A 15 28.97 30.65 -32.61
C HIS A 15 28.16 30.05 -31.44
N PRO A 16 27.07 29.31 -31.73
CA PRO A 16 26.14 28.85 -30.69
C PRO A 16 26.71 27.79 -29.73
N ASP A 17 27.83 27.14 -30.09
CA ASP A 17 28.39 25.99 -29.39
C ASP A 17 29.52 26.35 -28.40
N THR A 18 29.70 27.63 -28.04
CA THR A 18 30.71 28.02 -27.03
C THR A 18 30.21 27.80 -25.60
N VAL A 19 31.13 27.47 -24.68
CA VAL A 19 30.83 27.30 -23.25
C VAL A 19 30.21 28.57 -22.65
N GLU A 20 30.60 29.75 -23.14
CA GLU A 20 30.04 31.04 -22.73
C GLU A 20 28.59 31.21 -23.20
N ALA A 21 28.25 30.78 -24.43
CA ALA A 21 26.87 30.79 -24.91
C ALA A 21 25.97 29.83 -24.10
N MET A 22 26.47 28.63 -23.77
CA MET A 22 25.78 27.69 -22.88
C MET A 22 25.59 28.27 -21.47
N PHE A 23 26.62 28.91 -20.90
CA PHE A 23 26.53 29.56 -19.59
C PHE A 23 25.50 30.70 -19.59
N HIS A 24 25.46 31.53 -20.64
CA HIS A 24 24.43 32.56 -20.80
C HIS A 24 23.01 31.98 -20.91
N GLN A 25 22.81 30.87 -21.64
CA GLN A 25 21.51 30.19 -21.67
C GLN A 25 21.09 29.64 -20.30
N ILE A 26 22.00 29.00 -19.56
CA ILE A 26 21.74 28.49 -18.21
C ILE A 26 21.38 29.64 -17.27
N MET A 27 22.16 30.72 -17.25
CA MET A 27 21.88 31.89 -16.42
C MET A 27 20.56 32.58 -16.81
N HIS A 28 20.21 32.63 -18.10
CA HIS A 28 18.90 33.14 -18.53
C HIS A 28 17.74 32.26 -18.04
N ALA A 29 17.88 30.93 -18.12
CA ALA A 29 16.88 29.99 -17.60
C ALA A 29 16.72 30.08 -16.07
N VAL A 30 17.82 30.24 -15.32
CA VAL A 30 17.80 30.41 -13.85
C VAL A 30 17.13 31.73 -13.45
N HIS A 31 17.45 32.84 -14.14
CA HIS A 31 16.79 34.13 -13.89
C HIS A 31 15.29 34.10 -14.24
N LYS A 32 14.91 33.45 -15.35
CA LYS A 32 13.50 33.24 -15.67
C LYS A 32 12.82 32.43 -14.56
N SER A 33 13.38 31.28 -14.17
CA SER A 33 12.80 30.45 -13.11
C SER A 33 12.64 31.20 -11.79
N HIS A 34 13.58 32.07 -11.42
CA HIS A 34 13.44 32.95 -10.24
C HIS A 34 12.30 33.96 -10.37
N ARG A 35 12.07 34.52 -11.55
CA ARG A 35 10.92 35.41 -11.81
C ARG A 35 9.60 34.63 -11.72
N ASP A 36 9.48 33.52 -12.45
CA ASP A 36 8.30 32.66 -12.47
C ASP A 36 7.92 32.21 -11.03
N ILE A 37 8.91 31.85 -10.20
CA ILE A 37 8.72 31.51 -8.78
C ILE A 37 8.30 32.73 -7.93
N SER A 38 8.77 33.94 -8.25
CA SER A 38 8.38 35.16 -7.54
C SER A 38 6.94 35.57 -7.86
N GLU A 39 6.52 35.43 -9.11
CA GLU A 39 5.16 35.71 -9.57
C GLU A 39 4.15 34.74 -8.92
N LEU A 40 4.45 33.43 -8.95
CA LEU A 40 3.64 32.42 -8.24
C LEU A 40 3.56 32.65 -6.73
N ARG A 41 4.62 33.19 -6.09
CA ARG A 41 4.60 33.55 -4.66
C ARG A 41 3.72 34.75 -4.36
N GLN A 42 3.65 35.72 -5.27
CA GLN A 42 2.76 36.87 -5.16
C GLN A 42 1.30 36.43 -5.35
N GLU A 43 0.99 35.65 -6.38
CA GLU A 43 -0.34 35.08 -6.61
C GLU A 43 -0.84 34.26 -5.40
N CYS A 44 0.04 33.40 -4.83
CA CYS A 44 -0.26 32.69 -3.58
C CYS A 44 -0.52 33.60 -2.37
N ALA A 45 0.03 34.81 -2.33
CA ALA A 45 -0.20 35.77 -1.25
C ALA A 45 -1.53 36.53 -1.46
N GLU A 46 -1.83 36.93 -2.69
CA GLU A 46 -3.08 37.59 -3.07
C GLU A 46 -4.29 36.65 -2.86
N LEU A 47 -4.18 35.38 -3.26
CA LEU A 47 -5.20 34.35 -3.01
C LEU A 47 -5.45 34.12 -1.50
N ARG A 48 -4.40 34.15 -0.67
CA ARG A 48 -4.55 34.06 0.80
C ARG A 48 -5.28 35.27 1.38
N MET A 49 -4.99 36.48 0.89
CA MET A 49 -5.71 37.69 1.29
C MET A 49 -7.18 37.66 0.84
N ALA A 50 -7.46 37.15 -0.37
CA ALA A 50 -8.82 36.97 -0.88
C ALA A 50 -9.63 35.97 -0.02
N ASN A 51 -9.05 34.81 0.32
CA ASN A 51 -9.72 33.83 1.19
C ASN A 51 -9.98 34.37 2.59
N ALA A 52 -8.99 35.03 3.22
CA ALA A 52 -9.18 35.66 4.54
C ALA A 52 -10.21 36.80 4.54
N SER A 53 -10.47 37.43 3.38
CA SER A 53 -11.55 38.39 3.19
C SER A 53 -12.91 37.70 3.06
N LEU A 54 -13.01 36.63 2.25
CA LEU A 54 -14.21 35.82 2.09
C LEU A 54 -14.66 35.17 3.41
N GLU A 55 -13.74 34.58 4.18
CA GLU A 55 -14.02 34.01 5.50
C GLU A 55 -14.59 35.05 6.47
N ARG A 56 -14.11 36.30 6.39
CA ARG A 56 -14.62 37.40 7.21
C ARG A 56 -16.03 37.79 6.78
N GLN A 57 -16.29 37.92 5.48
CA GLN A 57 -17.62 38.21 4.93
C GLN A 57 -18.64 37.10 5.29
N VAL A 58 -18.25 35.83 5.22
CA VAL A 58 -19.09 34.70 5.64
C VAL A 58 -19.39 34.76 7.14
N ARG A 59 -18.38 35.05 7.98
CA ARG A 59 -18.53 35.18 9.44
C ARG A 59 -19.47 36.34 9.81
N GLU A 60 -19.29 37.51 9.20
CA GLU A 60 -20.14 38.68 9.40
C GLU A 60 -21.58 38.44 8.91
N GLY A 61 -21.75 37.79 7.74
CA GLY A 61 -23.07 37.43 7.20
C GLY A 61 -23.84 36.42 8.08
N LEU A 62 -23.15 35.40 8.61
CA LEU A 62 -23.74 34.46 9.58
C LEU A 62 -24.14 35.18 10.88
N GLN A 63 -23.30 36.08 11.39
CA GLN A 63 -23.55 36.83 12.61
C GLN A 63 -24.75 37.80 12.47
N TYR A 64 -24.89 38.44 11.30
CA TYR A 64 -26.06 39.28 10.96
C TYR A 64 -27.36 38.47 10.97
N ASN A 65 -27.33 37.27 10.36
CA ASN A 65 -28.49 36.38 10.28
C ASN A 65 -28.89 35.82 11.67
N PHE A 66 -27.91 35.60 12.56
CA PHE A 66 -28.14 35.18 13.94
C PHE A 66 -28.78 36.29 14.80
N MET A 67 -28.36 37.53 14.61
CA MET A 67 -28.92 38.70 15.34
C MET A 67 -30.36 39.01 14.93
N TYR A 68 -30.72 38.85 13.64
CA TYR A 68 -32.10 39.08 13.19
C TYR A 68 -33.08 38.01 13.70
N ASN A 69 -32.71 36.73 13.66
CA ASN A 69 -33.59 35.65 14.12
C ASN A 69 -33.75 35.58 15.65
N SER A 70 -32.89 36.26 16.42
CA SER A 70 -32.97 36.30 17.89
C SER A 70 -33.80 37.47 18.45
N ARG A 71 -34.49 38.25 17.61
CA ARG A 71 -35.38 39.35 18.01
C ARG A 71 -36.69 39.40 17.21
N ASN A 72 -37.62 38.49 17.51
CA ASN A 72 -39.00 38.83 17.89
C ASN A 72 -39.85 37.57 18.16
N GLY A 73 -40.54 37.55 19.29
CA GLY A 73 -41.67 36.66 19.53
C GLY A 73 -42.97 37.20 18.87
N THR A 74 -43.85 36.28 18.48
CA THR A 74 -45.15 36.48 17.83
C THR A 74 -46.18 37.22 18.74
N PRO A 75 -47.31 37.80 18.23
CA PRO A 75 -48.31 37.07 17.41
C PRO A 75 -49.16 37.83 16.33
N GLY A 76 -49.48 37.10 15.25
CA GLY A 76 -50.84 37.02 14.67
C GLY A 76 -51.29 37.97 13.54
N PHE A 77 -51.64 37.42 12.37
CA PHE A 77 -52.99 37.47 11.74
C PHE A 77 -53.06 36.55 10.48
N MET A 78 -54.19 36.50 9.76
CA MET A 78 -54.59 35.48 8.76
C MET A 78 -54.76 36.09 7.34
N THR A 79 -55.00 35.45 6.18
CA THR A 79 -55.41 34.09 5.67
C THR A 79 -55.15 34.11 4.11
N PRO A 80 -55.47 33.10 3.22
CA PRO A 80 -55.90 31.70 3.36
C PRO A 80 -55.13 30.68 2.45
N ALA A 81 -55.64 29.46 2.28
CA ALA A 81 -55.14 28.43 1.35
C ALA A 81 -56.29 27.68 0.63
N PRO A 82 -56.04 27.06 -0.55
CA PRO A 82 -56.72 25.81 -0.95
C PRO A 82 -55.80 24.83 -1.74
N PRO A 83 -56.24 23.59 -2.08
CA PRO A 83 -56.90 22.59 -1.23
C PRO A 83 -56.20 21.20 -1.32
N SER A 84 -56.61 20.23 -0.49
CA SER A 84 -56.10 18.84 -0.50
C SER A 84 -56.80 17.92 -1.51
N PRO A 85 -56.29 16.69 -1.70
CA PRO A 85 -57.12 15.51 -1.43
C PRO A 85 -56.54 14.61 -0.31
N GLN A 86 -57.41 13.78 0.28
CA GLN A 86 -57.12 12.94 1.45
C GLN A 86 -57.07 11.45 1.07
N LEU A 87 -56.21 10.65 1.70
CA LEU A 87 -56.46 9.22 1.96
C LEU A 87 -55.85 8.75 3.29
N ARG A 88 -56.67 8.10 4.13
CA ARG A 88 -56.29 7.21 5.26
C ARG A 88 -57.31 6.08 5.33
N PRO A 89 -56.86 4.82 5.40
CA PRO A 89 -57.14 3.97 6.58
C PRO A 89 -55.91 3.09 6.94
N LYS A 90 -55.81 2.34 8.05
CA LYS A 90 -56.57 2.18 9.32
C LYS A 90 -55.59 1.56 10.36
N LEU A 91 -55.95 1.52 11.64
CA LEU A 91 -55.19 0.74 12.65
C LEU A 91 -55.48 -0.76 12.57
N SER A 92 -54.54 -1.57 13.05
CA SER A 92 -54.79 -2.92 13.63
C SER A 92 -53.90 -3.15 14.87
N PRO A 93 -54.30 -3.98 15.86
CA PRO A 93 -53.81 -3.81 17.24
C PRO A 93 -53.32 -5.11 17.91
N PHE A 94 -52.04 -5.45 17.79
CA PHE A 94 -51.44 -6.60 18.49
C PHE A 94 -50.00 -6.35 18.97
N LEU A 95 -49.87 -5.70 20.13
CA LEU A 95 -48.69 -5.82 21.00
C LEU A 95 -49.18 -5.86 22.44
N ASN A 96 -48.93 -6.97 23.14
CA ASN A 96 -49.16 -7.10 24.58
C ASN A 96 -47.93 -7.77 25.22
N GLN A 97 -47.68 -7.47 26.50
CA GLN A 97 -46.38 -7.70 27.13
C GLN A 97 -46.23 -9.11 27.72
N SER A 98 -45.03 -9.69 27.65
CA SER A 98 -44.25 -10.25 28.80
C SER A 98 -43.19 -11.28 28.35
N ILE A 99 -42.02 -11.27 29.01
CA ILE A 99 -40.99 -12.32 28.94
C ILE A 99 -40.42 -12.52 30.35
N PRO A 100 -40.47 -13.73 30.94
CA PRO A 100 -39.83 -14.04 32.21
C PRO A 100 -38.44 -14.69 32.04
N SER A 101 -37.55 -14.50 33.02
CA SER A 101 -36.21 -15.10 33.08
C SER A 101 -36.23 -16.52 33.67
N ILE A 102 -35.38 -17.42 33.17
CA ILE A 102 -35.10 -18.74 33.78
C ILE A 102 -33.58 -19.03 33.72
N THR A 103 -33.06 -19.71 34.74
CA THR A 103 -31.62 -19.96 34.95
C THR A 103 -31.25 -21.46 34.97
N THR A 104 -30.10 -21.77 34.37
CA THR A 104 -29.13 -22.83 34.76
C THR A 104 -29.60 -24.27 35.06
N SER A 105 -29.08 -25.24 34.30
CA SER A 105 -28.63 -26.53 34.83
C SER A 105 -27.52 -27.15 33.97
N THR A 106 -26.48 -27.70 34.60
CA THR A 106 -25.43 -28.52 33.97
C THR A 106 -25.56 -29.97 34.41
N PRO A 107 -25.16 -30.92 33.56
CA PRO A 107 -24.65 -32.23 33.98
C PRO A 107 -23.22 -32.48 33.48
N ASP A 108 -22.58 -33.50 34.06
CA ASP A 108 -21.13 -33.74 33.97
C ASP A 108 -20.62 -34.44 32.69
N SER A 109 -19.29 -34.62 32.66
CA SER A 109 -18.45 -34.98 31.53
C SER A 109 -18.73 -36.35 30.88
N VAL A 110 -18.51 -36.38 29.56
CA VAL A 110 -18.13 -37.59 28.82
C VAL A 110 -16.74 -37.36 28.23
N TYR A 111 -15.79 -38.26 28.51
CA TYR A 111 -14.45 -38.20 27.93
C TYR A 111 -14.48 -38.49 26.43
N TYR A 112 -14.27 -37.47 25.60
CA TYR A 112 -13.95 -37.66 24.19
C TYR A 112 -12.43 -37.58 23.99
N ARG A 113 -11.84 -38.65 23.42
CA ARG A 113 -10.48 -38.60 22.85
C ARG A 113 -10.61 -38.06 21.41
N PRO A 114 -9.99 -36.93 21.06
CA PRO A 114 -9.91 -36.51 19.67
C PRO A 114 -9.16 -37.55 18.83
N SER A 115 -9.65 -37.76 17.60
CA SER A 115 -8.86 -38.36 16.51
C SER A 115 -7.65 -37.46 16.21
N PRO A 116 -6.48 -38.00 15.82
CA PRO A 116 -5.34 -37.18 15.43
C PRO A 116 -5.54 -36.43 14.10
N LEU A 117 -6.63 -36.69 13.36
CA LEU A 117 -7.01 -36.01 12.11
C LEU A 117 -8.55 -35.84 12.02
N GLY A 118 -9.01 -34.68 11.55
CA GLY A 118 -10.43 -34.27 11.42
C GLY A 118 -11.03 -33.74 12.73
N ASP A 119 -11.50 -32.49 12.85
CA ASP A 119 -12.36 -31.75 11.91
C ASP A 119 -12.01 -30.24 11.79
N ASN A 120 -12.48 -29.62 10.70
CA ASN A 120 -12.26 -28.19 10.41
C ASN A 120 -13.25 -27.28 11.14
N THR A 121 -12.74 -26.28 11.88
CA THR A 121 -13.46 -25.03 12.17
C THR A 121 -12.85 -23.84 11.44
N LEU A 122 -12.57 -24.02 10.15
CA LEU A 122 -12.42 -22.87 9.23
C LEU A 122 -13.73 -22.06 9.31
N THR A 123 -13.64 -20.80 9.70
CA THR A 123 -14.81 -19.89 9.72
C THR A 123 -15.36 -19.78 8.30
N ALA A 124 -16.64 -20.12 8.13
CA ALA A 124 -17.26 -20.20 6.81
C ALA A 124 -17.35 -18.82 6.16
N PHE A 125 -16.48 -18.55 5.18
CA PHE A 125 -16.55 -17.35 4.36
C PHE A 125 -17.88 -17.34 3.56
N PRO A 126 -18.53 -16.17 3.40
CA PRO A 126 -19.94 -16.09 2.94
C PRO A 126 -20.15 -16.29 1.43
N PHE A 127 -19.15 -16.78 0.70
CA PHE A 127 -19.23 -17.04 -0.74
C PHE A 127 -18.81 -18.49 -1.04
N GLY A 128 -19.51 -19.12 -1.99
CA GLY A 128 -19.27 -20.51 -2.36
C GLY A 128 -17.82 -20.78 -2.80
N ASN A 129 -17.34 -22.00 -2.55
CA ASN A 129 -15.93 -22.37 -2.65
C ASN A 129 -15.26 -21.89 -3.96
N ARG A 130 -14.26 -21.00 -3.84
CA ARG A 130 -13.43 -20.50 -4.95
C ARG A 130 -12.02 -21.10 -4.96
N ASP A 131 -11.77 -22.16 -4.18
CA ASP A 131 -10.48 -22.85 -4.14
C ASP A 131 -10.00 -23.23 -5.54
N ILE A 132 -8.74 -22.91 -5.84
CA ILE A 132 -8.09 -23.19 -7.10
C ILE A 132 -7.08 -24.33 -6.89
N PRO A 133 -7.35 -25.55 -7.38
CA PRO A 133 -6.41 -26.67 -7.27
C PRO A 133 -5.04 -26.35 -7.89
N GLY A 134 -3.98 -26.73 -7.17
CA GLY A 134 -2.59 -26.40 -7.53
C GLY A 134 -2.18 -24.94 -7.29
N PHE A 135 -3.05 -24.09 -6.73
CA PHE A 135 -2.68 -22.71 -6.36
C PHE A 135 -2.15 -22.62 -4.94
N TYR A 136 -0.90 -22.17 -4.84
CA TYR A 136 -0.17 -21.90 -3.61
C TYR A 136 0.02 -20.40 -3.43
N VAL A 137 -0.16 -19.92 -2.20
CA VAL A 137 0.03 -18.52 -1.86
C VAL A 137 1.34 -18.36 -1.09
N VAL A 138 2.17 -17.41 -1.52
CA VAL A 138 3.41 -17.01 -0.85
C VAL A 138 3.22 -15.58 -0.33
N ILE A 139 3.44 -15.39 0.96
CA ILE A 139 3.34 -14.08 1.63
C ILE A 139 4.73 -13.68 2.13
N PRO A 140 5.49 -12.84 1.40
CA PRO A 140 6.70 -12.24 1.92
C PRO A 140 6.35 -11.23 3.03
N ALA A 141 6.75 -11.56 4.26
CA ALA A 141 6.57 -10.78 5.47
C ALA A 141 7.92 -10.23 5.96
N GLY A 142 8.50 -9.35 5.13
CA GLY A 142 9.81 -8.73 5.35
C GLY A 142 9.73 -7.20 5.39
N GLY A 143 10.72 -6.59 6.06
CA GLY A 143 10.90 -5.13 6.11
C GLY A 143 10.23 -4.46 7.31
N ALA A 144 11.02 -3.65 8.05
CA ALA A 144 10.57 -2.98 9.28
C ALA A 144 9.55 -1.83 9.08
N GLY A 145 9.25 -1.43 7.84
CA GLY A 145 8.28 -0.36 7.56
C GLY A 145 8.71 1.06 7.94
N THR A 146 10.01 1.28 8.21
CA THR A 146 10.65 2.43 8.90
C THR A 146 10.24 3.87 8.56
N ARG A 147 9.42 4.10 7.52
CA ARG A 147 8.80 5.40 7.23
C ARG A 147 7.55 5.66 8.10
N LEU A 148 7.00 4.61 8.72
CA LEU A 148 5.94 4.67 9.73
C LEU A 148 6.49 4.62 11.18
N TRP A 149 7.80 4.77 11.38
CA TRP A 149 8.36 4.96 12.72
C TRP A 149 7.81 6.25 13.35
N PRO A 150 7.42 6.28 14.65
CA PRO A 150 7.64 5.28 15.70
C PRO A 150 6.54 4.21 15.86
N LEU A 151 5.52 4.20 15.00
CA LEU A 151 4.43 3.21 15.01
C LEU A 151 4.92 1.82 14.55
N SER A 152 5.70 1.77 13.45
CA SER A 152 6.41 0.56 12.99
C SER A 152 7.83 0.49 13.52
N ARG A 153 8.32 -0.70 13.88
CA ARG A 153 9.66 -0.92 14.47
C ARG A 153 10.34 -2.20 13.95
N GLU A 154 11.64 -2.37 14.18
CA GLU A 154 12.37 -3.62 13.87
C GLU A 154 11.75 -4.82 14.60
N GLY A 155 11.35 -4.67 15.87
CA GLY A 155 10.65 -5.72 16.62
C GLY A 155 9.14 -5.84 16.32
N HIS A 156 8.54 -4.88 15.63
CA HIS A 156 7.12 -4.86 15.29
C HIS A 156 6.89 -4.18 13.93
N PRO A 157 7.21 -4.86 12.82
CA PRO A 157 7.16 -4.31 11.46
C PRO A 157 5.75 -3.95 11.00
N LYS A 158 5.63 -3.11 9.96
CA LYS A 158 4.35 -2.60 9.44
C LYS A 158 3.30 -3.69 9.21
N PHE A 159 3.68 -4.86 8.69
CA PHE A 159 2.73 -5.93 8.39
C PHE A 159 1.99 -6.51 9.62
N LEU A 160 2.53 -6.35 10.83
CA LEU A 160 1.87 -6.76 12.08
C LEU A 160 0.88 -5.72 12.63
N LEU A 161 0.87 -4.50 12.08
CA LEU A 161 0.00 -3.40 12.53
C LEU A 161 -1.41 -3.51 11.94
N ASP A 162 -2.44 -3.25 12.74
CA ASP A 162 -3.74 -2.80 12.24
C ASP A 162 -3.69 -1.28 12.02
N VAL A 163 -3.40 -0.88 10.79
CA VAL A 163 -3.37 0.53 10.36
C VAL A 163 -4.77 1.07 10.01
N THR A 164 -5.85 0.33 10.29
CA THR A 164 -7.23 0.66 9.93
C THR A 164 -8.21 0.67 11.09
N LEU A 165 -7.81 0.16 12.26
CA LEU A 165 -8.61 -0.03 13.47
C LEU A 165 -9.86 -0.91 13.26
N LYS A 166 -9.72 -1.95 12.44
CA LYS A 166 -10.77 -2.93 12.12
C LYS A 166 -10.62 -4.28 12.85
N GLY A 167 -9.64 -4.40 13.74
CA GLY A 167 -9.33 -5.60 14.49
C GLY A 167 -8.47 -6.61 13.72
N ARG A 168 -7.80 -6.20 12.63
CA ARG A 168 -6.96 -7.06 11.79
C ARG A 168 -5.69 -6.34 11.34
N SER A 169 -4.54 -6.99 11.50
CA SER A 169 -3.27 -6.50 10.94
C SER A 169 -3.23 -6.62 9.41
N LEU A 170 -2.27 -5.95 8.76
CA LEU A 170 -2.09 -6.07 7.31
C LEU A 170 -1.77 -7.50 6.84
N ILE A 171 -1.01 -8.28 7.63
CA ILE A 171 -0.76 -9.69 7.31
C ILE A 171 -2.02 -10.55 7.49
N GLN A 172 -2.84 -10.30 8.52
CA GLN A 172 -4.15 -10.94 8.69
C GLN A 172 -5.11 -10.57 7.54
N ALA A 173 -5.17 -9.30 7.16
CA ALA A 173 -5.98 -8.81 6.03
C ALA A 173 -5.48 -9.31 4.67
N THR A 174 -4.23 -9.80 4.58
CA THR A 174 -3.69 -10.47 3.39
C THR A 174 -4.01 -11.96 3.40
N TRP A 175 -3.90 -12.63 4.54
CA TRP A 175 -4.31 -14.01 4.77
C TRP A 175 -5.81 -14.22 4.51
N ASP A 176 -6.67 -13.47 5.22
CA ASP A 176 -8.14 -13.54 5.11
C ASP A 176 -8.64 -13.32 3.67
N ARG A 177 -7.97 -12.43 2.92
CA ARG A 177 -8.27 -12.08 1.53
C ARG A 177 -7.83 -13.13 0.51
N LEU A 178 -6.87 -13.99 0.86
CA LEU A 178 -6.30 -15.00 -0.04
C LEU A 178 -6.82 -16.41 0.23
N LEU A 179 -7.20 -16.73 1.47
CA LEU A 179 -7.80 -18.02 1.84
C LEU A 179 -8.95 -18.48 0.92
N PRO A 180 -9.87 -17.63 0.42
CA PRO A 180 -10.96 -18.09 -0.45
C PRO A 180 -10.52 -18.75 -1.77
N LEU A 181 -9.28 -18.56 -2.21
CA LEU A 181 -8.72 -19.16 -3.44
C LEU A 181 -7.85 -20.40 -3.17
N THR A 182 -7.60 -20.74 -1.91
CA THR A 182 -6.64 -21.79 -1.56
C THR A 182 -6.97 -22.42 -0.20
N SER A 183 -5.97 -22.85 0.57
CA SER A 183 -6.13 -23.31 1.95
C SER A 183 -4.90 -22.94 2.79
N ALA A 184 -5.01 -23.00 4.11
CA ALA A 184 -3.86 -22.83 5.01
C ALA A 184 -2.71 -23.83 4.70
N ALA A 185 -3.05 -25.05 4.26
CA ALA A 185 -2.08 -26.05 3.84
C ALA A 185 -1.30 -25.69 2.56
N ARG A 186 -1.83 -24.78 1.74
CA ARG A 186 -1.20 -24.24 0.53
C ARG A 186 -0.79 -22.76 0.66
N THR A 187 -0.86 -22.20 1.87
CA THR A 187 -0.45 -20.81 2.15
C THR A 187 0.83 -20.81 2.97
N THR A 188 1.85 -20.15 2.45
CA THR A 188 3.21 -20.06 2.97
C THR A 188 3.52 -18.61 3.34
N VAL A 189 4.14 -18.39 4.49
CA VAL A 189 4.66 -17.08 4.90
C VAL A 189 6.19 -17.16 4.95
N VAL A 190 6.88 -16.21 4.30
CA VAL A 190 8.34 -16.11 4.31
C VAL A 190 8.74 -14.92 5.17
N ALA A 191 9.49 -15.14 6.25
CA ALA A 191 9.74 -14.11 7.27
C ALA A 191 11.10 -14.28 7.98
N GLY A 192 11.64 -13.20 8.54
CA GLY A 192 12.81 -13.28 9.42
C GLY A 192 12.48 -13.89 10.81
N PRO A 193 13.45 -14.51 11.50
CA PRO A 193 13.23 -15.22 12.76
C PRO A 193 12.65 -14.33 13.87
N ALA A 194 12.96 -13.04 13.85
CA ALA A 194 12.45 -12.03 14.79
C ALA A 194 10.93 -11.81 14.70
N HIS A 195 10.25 -12.30 13.65
CA HIS A 195 8.82 -12.07 13.41
C HIS A 195 7.98 -13.35 13.51
N VAL A 196 8.59 -14.53 13.36
CA VAL A 196 7.92 -15.84 13.34
C VAL A 196 6.92 -16.00 14.49
N LYS A 197 7.33 -15.69 15.73
CA LYS A 197 6.44 -15.77 16.90
C LYS A 197 5.16 -14.95 16.71
N SER A 198 5.29 -13.66 16.41
CA SER A 198 4.14 -12.74 16.26
C SER A 198 3.28 -13.07 15.04
N ILE A 199 3.87 -13.67 14.00
CA ILE A 199 3.14 -14.19 12.84
C ILE A 199 2.27 -15.39 13.27
N CYS A 200 2.81 -16.36 14.02
CA CYS A 200 2.02 -17.47 14.58
C CYS A 200 0.91 -16.98 15.54
N GLU A 201 1.20 -15.96 16.36
CA GLU A 201 0.21 -15.37 17.28
C GLU A 201 -0.93 -14.64 16.55
N GLN A 202 -0.67 -14.09 15.35
CA GLN A 202 -1.69 -13.43 14.51
C GLN A 202 -2.38 -14.38 13.52
N LEU A 203 -1.73 -15.47 13.10
CA LEU A 203 -2.21 -16.46 12.13
C LEU A 203 -2.25 -17.87 12.74
N PRO A 204 -3.21 -18.18 13.64
CA PRO A 204 -3.24 -19.47 14.35
C PRO A 204 -3.46 -20.69 13.44
N ASP A 205 -4.05 -20.50 12.25
CA ASP A 205 -4.28 -21.55 11.26
C ASP A 205 -3.05 -21.83 10.36
N LEU A 206 -1.99 -21.03 10.45
CA LEU A 206 -0.78 -21.17 9.64
C LEU A 206 0.03 -22.40 10.08
N LEU A 207 0.12 -23.40 9.19
CA LEU A 207 0.90 -24.60 9.45
C LEU A 207 2.39 -24.26 9.62
N HIS A 208 3.01 -24.76 10.69
CA HIS A 208 4.42 -24.55 11.00
C HIS A 208 5.36 -24.89 9.81
N ASN A 209 5.08 -25.97 9.08
CA ASN A 209 5.88 -26.43 7.93
C ASN A 209 5.67 -25.58 6.65
N ASN A 210 4.87 -24.51 6.74
CA ASN A 210 4.67 -23.47 5.73
C ASN A 210 5.20 -22.09 6.20
N ILE A 211 5.88 -22.01 7.34
CA ILE A 211 6.60 -20.80 7.78
C ILE A 211 8.06 -20.92 7.34
N PHE A 212 8.44 -20.19 6.30
CA PHE A 212 9.79 -20.25 5.75
C PHE A 212 10.64 -19.13 6.37
N CYS A 213 11.49 -19.52 7.32
CA CYS A 213 12.34 -18.59 8.05
C CYS A 213 13.57 -18.20 7.22
N GLU A 214 13.66 -16.95 6.77
CA GLU A 214 14.87 -16.43 6.12
C GLU A 214 15.90 -15.94 7.17
N PRO A 215 17.19 -16.33 7.08
CA PRO A 215 18.23 -15.85 8.01
C PRO A 215 18.46 -14.33 8.01
N GLY A 216 18.02 -13.62 6.96
CA GLY A 216 18.09 -12.15 6.90
C GLY A 216 17.69 -11.56 5.55
N PRO A 217 17.40 -10.24 5.47
CA PRO A 217 16.65 -9.65 4.37
C PRO A 217 17.45 -9.50 3.05
N LYS A 218 17.11 -10.33 2.07
CA LYS A 218 17.71 -10.37 0.71
C LYS A 218 16.83 -9.74 -0.39
N ASP A 219 15.86 -8.91 0.02
CA ASP A 219 14.78 -8.38 -0.85
C ASP A 219 13.92 -9.51 -1.45
N SER A 220 12.94 -9.16 -2.29
CA SER A 220 11.83 -10.07 -2.60
C SER A 220 12.22 -11.32 -3.39
N MET A 221 13.27 -11.31 -4.22
CA MET A 221 13.58 -12.46 -5.08
C MET A 221 14.05 -13.69 -4.29
N ALA A 222 14.89 -13.51 -3.26
CA ALA A 222 15.37 -14.64 -2.47
C ALA A 222 14.22 -15.29 -1.67
N ALA A 223 13.33 -14.48 -1.08
CA ALA A 223 12.17 -14.98 -0.32
C ALA A 223 11.17 -15.73 -1.22
N ILE A 224 10.80 -15.15 -2.36
CA ILE A 224 9.85 -15.78 -3.31
C ILE A 224 10.49 -16.99 -3.99
N GLY A 225 11.77 -16.90 -4.37
CA GLY A 225 12.52 -17.98 -5.01
C GLY A 225 12.78 -19.17 -4.10
N LEU A 226 13.00 -18.93 -2.79
CA LEU A 226 13.05 -20.00 -1.78
C LEU A 226 11.71 -20.73 -1.71
N ALA A 227 10.61 -19.98 -1.62
CA ALA A 227 9.29 -20.58 -1.59
C ALA A 227 8.98 -21.37 -2.87
N ALA A 228 9.36 -20.85 -4.05
CA ALA A 228 9.25 -21.56 -5.31
C ALA A 228 10.06 -22.86 -5.33
N ALA A 229 11.33 -22.83 -4.87
CA ALA A 229 12.21 -24.00 -4.84
C ALA A 229 11.68 -25.11 -3.92
N VAL A 230 11.18 -24.76 -2.74
CA VAL A 230 10.58 -25.74 -1.81
C VAL A 230 9.23 -26.25 -2.34
N LEU A 231 8.38 -25.38 -2.87
CA LEU A 231 7.06 -25.79 -3.37
C LEU A 231 7.16 -26.65 -4.64
N ALA A 232 8.10 -26.38 -5.56
CA ALA A 232 8.33 -27.21 -6.75
C ALA A 232 8.81 -28.65 -6.42
N LEU A 233 9.41 -28.87 -5.24
CA LEU A 233 9.76 -30.20 -4.75
C LEU A 233 8.57 -30.92 -4.10
N ARG A 234 7.61 -30.17 -3.54
CA ARG A 234 6.40 -30.70 -2.88
C ARG A 234 5.23 -30.93 -3.87
N ASP A 235 5.11 -30.09 -4.90
CA ASP A 235 4.17 -30.19 -6.02
C ASP A 235 4.83 -29.59 -7.30
N PRO A 236 5.26 -30.42 -8.27
CA PRO A 236 5.90 -29.95 -9.51
C PRO A 236 5.02 -29.08 -10.42
N ASP A 237 3.69 -29.19 -10.30
CA ASP A 237 2.71 -28.42 -11.09
C ASP A 237 2.23 -27.14 -10.37
N ALA A 238 2.77 -26.86 -9.17
CA ALA A 238 2.35 -25.74 -8.33
C ALA A 238 2.41 -24.38 -9.04
N VAL A 239 1.25 -23.71 -9.10
CA VAL A 239 1.17 -22.28 -9.43
C VAL A 239 1.29 -21.50 -8.13
N ILE A 240 2.35 -20.69 -8.01
CA ILE A 240 2.58 -19.81 -6.87
C ILE A 240 2.06 -18.40 -7.18
N GLY A 241 1.42 -17.78 -6.20
CA GLY A 241 1.09 -16.35 -6.18
C GLY A 241 1.78 -15.65 -5.01
N SER A 242 2.66 -14.69 -5.30
CA SER A 242 3.34 -13.86 -4.31
C SER A 242 2.54 -12.59 -4.02
N PHE A 243 2.23 -12.36 -2.75
CA PHE A 243 1.49 -11.19 -2.26
C PHE A 243 2.16 -10.62 -1.01
N ALA A 244 2.63 -9.37 -1.07
CA ALA A 244 3.28 -8.73 0.08
C ALA A 244 2.34 -8.65 1.29
N ALA A 245 2.88 -8.91 2.48
CA ALA A 245 2.14 -8.94 3.75
C ALA A 245 1.58 -7.56 4.20
N ASP A 246 1.92 -6.48 3.49
CA ASP A 246 1.91 -5.12 4.01
C ASP A 246 1.20 -4.09 3.08
N HIS A 247 0.47 -4.58 2.08
CA HIS A 247 -0.40 -3.80 1.19
C HIS A 247 -1.84 -3.69 1.71
N MET A 248 -2.48 -2.54 1.48
CA MET A 248 -3.93 -2.41 1.64
C MET A 248 -4.64 -2.65 0.30
N ILE A 249 -5.73 -3.42 0.33
CA ILE A 249 -6.59 -3.72 -0.82
C ILE A 249 -8.06 -3.57 -0.42
N SER A 250 -8.89 -3.11 -1.36
CA SER A 250 -10.35 -2.99 -1.18
C SER A 250 -11.12 -3.33 -2.46
N GLY A 251 -12.20 -4.08 -2.32
CA GLY A 251 -12.98 -4.60 -3.47
C GLY A 251 -12.63 -6.06 -3.75
N ASP A 252 -12.77 -6.90 -2.72
CA ASP A 252 -12.21 -8.25 -2.66
C ASP A 252 -12.62 -9.15 -3.83
N ASP A 253 -13.86 -9.06 -4.32
CA ASP A 253 -14.31 -9.80 -5.51
C ASP A 253 -13.51 -9.49 -6.77
N ALA A 254 -13.13 -8.21 -6.98
CA ALA A 254 -12.31 -7.80 -8.11
C ALA A 254 -10.84 -8.22 -7.93
N PHE A 255 -10.34 -8.26 -6.69
CA PHE A 255 -9.03 -8.85 -6.37
C PHE A 255 -9.00 -10.36 -6.64
N LEU A 256 -9.96 -11.09 -6.07
CA LEU A 256 -10.10 -12.55 -6.21
C LEU A 256 -10.24 -12.96 -7.69
N SER A 257 -11.03 -12.20 -8.47
CA SER A 257 -11.16 -12.43 -9.92
C SER A 257 -9.86 -12.18 -10.68
N ALA A 258 -9.13 -11.11 -10.36
CA ALA A 258 -7.85 -10.80 -11.01
C ALA A 258 -6.76 -11.85 -10.69
N VAL A 259 -6.74 -12.39 -9.48
CA VAL A 259 -5.85 -13.51 -9.10
C VAL A 259 -6.26 -14.79 -9.84
N ALA A 260 -7.56 -15.10 -9.94
CA ALA A 260 -8.04 -16.27 -10.68
C ALA A 260 -7.67 -16.21 -12.18
N GLU A 261 -7.88 -15.08 -12.85
CA GLU A 261 -7.39 -14.87 -14.23
C GLU A 261 -5.86 -15.04 -14.31
N ALA A 262 -5.10 -14.53 -13.33
CA ALA A 262 -3.65 -14.64 -13.32
C ALA A 262 -3.16 -16.09 -13.17
N VAL A 263 -3.86 -16.94 -12.41
CA VAL A 263 -3.54 -18.37 -12.29
C VAL A 263 -3.76 -19.11 -13.62
N GLU A 264 -4.85 -18.83 -14.35
CA GLU A 264 -5.10 -19.47 -15.65
C GLU A 264 -4.11 -19.05 -16.73
N VAL A 265 -3.55 -17.84 -16.64
CA VAL A 265 -2.46 -17.36 -17.50
C VAL A 265 -1.12 -17.97 -17.08
N ALA A 266 -0.84 -18.08 -15.78
CA ALA A 266 0.36 -18.72 -15.24
C ALA A 266 0.45 -20.22 -15.63
N ARG A 267 -0.69 -20.91 -15.74
CA ARG A 267 -0.77 -22.27 -16.28
C ARG A 267 -0.29 -22.39 -17.75
N LYS A 268 -0.15 -21.27 -18.47
CA LYS A 268 0.42 -21.17 -19.83
C LYS A 268 1.88 -20.69 -19.84
N ASP A 269 2.58 -20.84 -18.70
CA ASP A 269 4.02 -20.62 -18.56
C ASP A 269 4.49 -19.15 -18.69
N TYR A 270 3.57 -18.21 -18.48
CA TYR A 270 3.88 -16.79 -18.28
C TYR A 270 4.19 -16.48 -16.82
N LEU A 271 5.12 -15.55 -16.58
CA LEU A 271 5.14 -14.78 -15.35
C LEU A 271 4.05 -13.70 -15.42
N VAL A 272 3.08 -13.71 -14.51
CA VAL A 272 1.91 -12.82 -14.55
C VAL A 272 1.98 -11.78 -13.44
N THR A 273 1.74 -10.51 -13.75
CA THR A 273 1.59 -9.45 -12.75
C THR A 273 0.16 -8.90 -12.71
N ILE A 274 -0.27 -8.39 -11.55
CA ILE A 274 -1.60 -7.75 -11.40
C ILE A 274 -1.42 -6.23 -11.48
N GLY A 275 -1.90 -5.64 -12.58
CA GLY A 275 -1.63 -4.25 -12.93
C GLY A 275 -2.74 -3.29 -12.46
N ILE A 276 -2.43 -2.44 -11.48
CA ILE A 276 -3.38 -1.48 -10.88
C ILE A 276 -3.57 -0.25 -11.77
N ALA A 277 -4.80 0.28 -11.83
CA ALA A 277 -5.10 1.54 -12.51
C ALA A 277 -4.44 2.74 -11.80
N PRO A 278 -3.52 3.49 -12.45
CA PRO A 278 -2.84 4.63 -11.81
C PRO A 278 -3.79 5.80 -11.53
N SER A 279 -3.79 6.31 -10.29
CA SER A 279 -4.56 7.51 -9.92
C SER A 279 -3.77 8.81 -10.06
N HIS A 280 -2.43 8.75 -10.00
CA HIS A 280 -1.53 9.91 -10.02
C HIS A 280 -0.12 9.50 -10.49
N PRO A 281 0.74 10.42 -10.97
CA PRO A 281 2.07 10.08 -11.48
C PRO A 281 3.10 9.80 -10.37
N SER A 282 2.90 8.69 -9.63
CA SER A 282 3.84 8.18 -8.64
C SER A 282 5.19 7.85 -9.30
N THR A 283 6.29 8.23 -8.65
CA THR A 283 7.67 7.78 -8.97
C THR A 283 8.12 6.65 -8.04
N GLY A 284 7.29 6.24 -7.08
CA GLY A 284 7.59 5.18 -6.11
C GLY A 284 7.31 3.76 -6.62
N PHE A 285 6.45 3.62 -7.64
CA PHE A 285 5.97 2.36 -8.17
C PHE A 285 6.59 2.04 -9.54
N GLY A 286 6.66 0.76 -9.89
CA GLY A 286 6.92 0.32 -11.26
C GLY A 286 5.71 0.53 -12.17
N TYR A 287 5.95 0.57 -13.48
CA TYR A 287 4.91 0.73 -14.49
C TYR A 287 5.01 -0.38 -15.54
N VAL A 288 3.85 -0.94 -15.86
CA VAL A 288 3.67 -2.06 -16.78
C VAL A 288 2.88 -1.55 -17.98
N ARG A 289 3.46 -1.60 -19.18
CA ARG A 289 2.77 -1.20 -20.42
C ARG A 289 1.90 -2.35 -20.93
N LEU A 290 0.62 -2.07 -21.09
CA LEU A 290 -0.35 -3.01 -21.65
C LEU A 290 -0.09 -3.22 -23.15
N GLY A 291 0.15 -4.48 -23.52
CA GLY A 291 0.21 -4.94 -24.90
C GLY A 291 -1.09 -5.60 -25.37
N ASP A 292 -0.97 -6.45 -26.38
CA ASP A 292 -2.07 -7.20 -26.98
C ASP A 292 -2.71 -8.20 -26.00
N LYS A 293 -3.98 -8.55 -26.27
CA LYS A 293 -4.69 -9.57 -25.48
C LYS A 293 -4.13 -10.97 -25.78
N LEU A 294 -3.96 -11.81 -24.76
CA LEU A 294 -3.49 -13.19 -24.91
C LEU A 294 -4.56 -14.15 -25.47
N GLY A 295 -5.83 -13.73 -25.53
CA GLY A 295 -6.92 -14.53 -26.10
C GLY A 295 -7.35 -15.75 -25.27
N ILE A 296 -6.81 -15.91 -24.06
CA ILE A 296 -7.17 -16.99 -23.13
C ILE A 296 -8.62 -16.79 -22.68
N LYS A 297 -9.48 -17.78 -22.94
CA LYS A 297 -10.94 -17.71 -22.69
C LYS A 297 -11.26 -17.58 -21.19
N GLU A 298 -10.49 -18.26 -20.36
CA GLU A 298 -10.61 -18.28 -18.91
C GLU A 298 -9.97 -17.06 -18.24
N ALA A 299 -9.21 -16.25 -19.00
CA ALA A 299 -8.58 -15.00 -18.56
C ALA A 299 -8.75 -13.88 -19.61
N PRO A 300 -9.99 -13.43 -19.86
CA PRO A 300 -10.34 -12.56 -20.98
C PRO A 300 -9.75 -11.13 -20.89
N ASN A 301 -9.26 -10.72 -19.72
CA ASN A 301 -8.62 -9.41 -19.51
C ASN A 301 -7.09 -9.47 -19.66
N ALA A 302 -6.49 -10.67 -19.65
CA ALA A 302 -5.06 -10.88 -19.72
C ALA A 302 -4.42 -10.35 -21.01
N ARG A 303 -3.28 -9.68 -20.84
CA ARG A 303 -2.49 -9.06 -21.90
C ARG A 303 -1.02 -9.41 -21.77
N LEU A 304 -0.30 -9.35 -22.89
CA LEU A 304 1.16 -9.33 -22.90
C LEU A 304 1.66 -8.01 -22.26
N VAL A 305 2.82 -8.03 -21.60
CA VAL A 305 3.53 -6.81 -21.21
C VAL A 305 4.44 -6.37 -22.36
N SER A 306 4.21 -5.16 -22.90
CA SER A 306 5.07 -4.63 -23.98
C SER A 306 6.34 -3.93 -23.47
N SER A 307 6.36 -3.56 -22.20
CA SER A 307 7.55 -3.05 -21.49
C SER A 307 7.22 -2.94 -20.00
N PHE A 308 8.12 -3.43 -19.15
CA PHE A 308 8.13 -3.12 -17.72
C PHE A 308 9.13 -1.98 -17.47
N LYS A 309 8.82 -1.07 -16.54
CA LYS A 309 9.82 -0.11 -16.06
C LYS A 309 9.65 0.19 -14.57
N GLU A 310 10.64 -0.20 -13.78
CA GLU A 310 10.67 0.13 -12.35
C GLU A 310 10.99 1.62 -12.10
N LYS A 311 10.24 2.24 -11.19
CA LYS A 311 10.43 3.60 -10.62
C LYS A 311 10.90 4.67 -11.64
N PRO A 312 10.06 5.05 -12.62
CA PRO A 312 10.37 6.13 -13.56
C PRO A 312 10.42 7.51 -12.90
N ASP A 313 11.04 8.48 -13.56
CA ASP A 313 11.01 9.89 -13.14
C ASP A 313 9.61 10.51 -13.31
N ALA A 314 9.38 11.67 -12.67
CA ALA A 314 8.07 12.30 -12.61
C ALA A 314 7.51 12.74 -13.98
N ARG A 315 8.37 13.11 -14.94
CA ARG A 315 7.94 13.46 -16.31
C ARG A 315 7.52 12.21 -17.06
N THR A 316 8.29 11.14 -16.95
CA THR A 316 7.98 9.85 -17.56
C THR A 316 6.70 9.25 -16.95
N ALA A 317 6.53 9.29 -15.63
CA ALA A 317 5.31 8.86 -14.94
C ALA A 317 4.05 9.63 -15.41
N ALA A 318 4.15 10.96 -15.53
CA ALA A 318 3.06 11.78 -16.07
C ALA A 318 2.72 11.44 -17.53
N GLN A 319 3.72 11.18 -18.37
CA GLN A 319 3.52 10.74 -19.75
C GLN A 319 2.85 9.37 -19.82
N TYR A 320 3.27 8.39 -19.00
CA TYR A 320 2.68 7.05 -18.96
C TYR A 320 1.18 7.10 -18.67
N ILE A 321 0.76 7.85 -17.65
CA ILE A 321 -0.66 7.97 -17.28
C ILE A 321 -1.46 8.69 -18.37
N GLY A 322 -0.90 9.74 -18.99
CA GLY A 322 -1.52 10.46 -20.10
C GLY A 322 -1.87 9.59 -21.32
N THR A 323 -1.30 8.39 -21.46
CA THR A 323 -1.67 7.44 -22.53
C THR A 323 -2.82 6.49 -22.15
N GLY A 324 -3.13 6.32 -20.87
CA GLY A 324 -4.02 5.26 -20.35
C GLY A 324 -3.52 3.81 -20.53
N ALA A 325 -2.41 3.61 -21.26
CA ALA A 325 -1.89 2.30 -21.67
C ALA A 325 -0.93 1.66 -20.65
N TYR A 326 -0.72 2.28 -19.48
CA TYR A 326 0.11 1.75 -18.41
C TYR A 326 -0.72 1.40 -17.18
N ARG A 327 -0.23 0.44 -16.39
CA ARG A 327 -0.69 0.11 -15.05
C ARG A 327 0.47 0.18 -14.07
N TRP A 328 0.21 0.42 -12.80
CA TRP A 328 1.24 0.25 -11.78
C TRP A 328 1.53 -1.24 -11.57
N ASN A 329 2.81 -1.58 -11.43
CA ASN A 329 3.23 -2.81 -10.79
C ASN A 329 3.00 -2.68 -9.28
N ALA A 330 2.22 -3.59 -8.72
CA ALA A 330 1.90 -3.64 -7.30
C ALA A 330 2.62 -4.80 -6.57
N GLY A 331 3.76 -5.26 -7.09
CA GLY A 331 4.60 -6.30 -6.47
C GLY A 331 3.94 -7.69 -6.37
N MET A 332 2.79 -7.88 -7.03
CA MET A 332 2.03 -9.12 -7.04
C MET A 332 2.36 -9.90 -8.31
N PHE A 333 2.82 -11.14 -8.14
CA PHE A 333 3.29 -12.00 -9.22
C PHE A 333 2.71 -13.41 -9.08
N VAL A 334 2.20 -13.98 -10.18
CA VAL A 334 1.64 -15.34 -10.26
C VAL A 334 2.32 -16.09 -11.39
N THR A 335 2.81 -17.31 -11.14
CA THR A 335 3.55 -18.13 -12.13
C THR A 335 3.65 -19.58 -11.64
N LYS A 336 4.04 -20.54 -12.49
CA LYS A 336 4.44 -21.87 -11.99
C LYS A 336 5.75 -21.76 -11.21
N ALA A 337 5.89 -22.51 -10.12
CA ALA A 337 7.10 -22.54 -9.31
C ALA A 337 8.33 -22.94 -10.16
N THR A 338 8.17 -23.95 -11.01
CA THR A 338 9.17 -24.40 -11.99
C THR A 338 9.58 -23.31 -12.97
N VAL A 339 8.62 -22.61 -13.59
CA VAL A 339 8.87 -21.51 -14.54
C VAL A 339 9.63 -20.35 -13.88
N LEU A 340 9.32 -20.00 -12.62
CA LEU A 340 10.08 -18.97 -11.90
C LEU A 340 11.54 -19.40 -11.69
N LEU A 341 11.77 -20.66 -11.33
CA LEU A 341 13.12 -21.20 -11.12
C LEU A 341 13.90 -21.29 -12.44
N ASP A 342 13.27 -21.60 -13.56
CA ASP A 342 13.92 -21.64 -14.87
C ASP A 342 14.29 -20.25 -15.38
N LEU A 343 13.39 -19.26 -15.24
CA LEU A 343 13.72 -17.84 -15.47
C LEU A 343 14.88 -17.38 -14.57
N LEU A 344 14.90 -17.81 -13.31
CA LEU A 344 15.95 -17.44 -12.36
C LEU A 344 17.29 -18.11 -12.68
N LYS A 345 17.31 -19.36 -13.18
CA LYS A 345 18.54 -20.02 -13.68
C LYS A 345 19.14 -19.26 -14.87
N GLU A 346 18.29 -18.72 -15.74
CA GLU A 346 18.71 -18.03 -16.95
C GLU A 346 19.30 -16.64 -16.65
N TYR A 347 18.62 -15.84 -15.81
CA TYR A 347 19.05 -14.46 -15.51
C TYR A 347 19.98 -14.34 -14.30
N LYS A 348 19.91 -15.27 -13.34
CA LYS A 348 20.56 -15.23 -12.02
C LYS A 348 20.99 -16.64 -11.55
N PRO A 349 21.83 -17.37 -12.32
CA PRO A 349 22.15 -18.78 -12.06
C PRO A 349 22.64 -19.05 -10.63
N GLU A 350 23.57 -18.24 -10.11
CA GLU A 350 24.12 -18.38 -8.75
C GLU A 350 23.05 -18.29 -7.65
N LEU A 351 22.04 -17.43 -7.84
CA LEU A 351 20.90 -17.28 -6.92
C LEU A 351 19.96 -18.49 -7.03
N ALA A 352 19.70 -18.98 -8.25
CA ALA A 352 18.88 -20.17 -8.46
C ALA A 352 19.54 -21.44 -7.89
N GLU A 353 20.83 -21.66 -8.14
CA GLU A 353 21.60 -22.78 -7.59
C GLU A 353 21.62 -22.77 -6.06
N GLY A 354 21.86 -21.61 -5.45
CA GLY A 354 21.84 -21.47 -3.99
C GLY A 354 20.47 -21.78 -3.38
N LEU A 355 19.39 -21.28 -3.97
CA LEU A 355 18.02 -21.54 -3.52
C LEU A 355 17.61 -23.00 -3.71
N ILE A 356 18.03 -23.65 -4.80
CA ILE A 356 17.81 -25.08 -5.04
C ILE A 356 18.61 -25.94 -4.04
N LYS A 357 19.87 -25.58 -3.74
CA LYS A 357 20.69 -26.25 -2.72
C LYS A 357 20.04 -26.19 -1.33
N ILE A 358 19.45 -25.04 -0.97
CA ILE A 358 18.71 -24.86 0.29
C ILE A 358 17.40 -25.69 0.29
N ALA A 359 16.63 -25.65 -0.80
CA ALA A 359 15.36 -26.37 -0.89
C ALA A 359 15.52 -27.89 -0.86
N ALA A 360 16.60 -28.44 -1.42
CA ALA A 360 16.88 -29.87 -1.46
C ALA A 360 17.04 -30.54 -0.07
N VAL A 361 17.29 -29.74 0.98
CA VAL A 361 17.39 -30.20 2.38
C VAL A 361 16.30 -29.63 3.28
N TRP A 362 15.27 -28.99 2.71
CA TRP A 362 14.35 -28.14 3.49
C TRP A 362 13.56 -28.87 4.57
N ASP A 363 13.19 -30.12 4.34
CA ASP A 363 12.42 -30.94 5.29
C ASP A 363 13.32 -31.76 6.25
N ASP A 364 14.63 -31.50 6.28
CA ASP A 364 15.58 -31.94 7.32
C ASP A 364 16.05 -30.71 8.12
N ASP A 365 15.58 -30.56 9.37
CA ASP A 365 15.86 -29.39 10.21
C ASP A 365 17.36 -29.14 10.45
N VAL A 366 18.17 -30.20 10.53
CA VAL A 366 19.60 -30.12 10.86
C VAL A 366 20.42 -29.74 9.63
N GLN A 367 20.12 -30.35 8.48
CA GLN A 367 20.77 -30.00 7.22
C GLN A 367 20.32 -28.62 6.71
N ARG A 368 19.04 -28.26 6.86
CA ARG A 368 18.50 -26.95 6.49
C ARG A 368 19.23 -25.81 7.20
N GLU A 369 19.42 -25.89 8.52
CA GLU A 369 20.07 -24.81 9.29
C GLU A 369 21.55 -24.62 8.87
N ALA A 370 22.27 -25.72 8.64
CA ALA A 370 23.66 -25.69 8.18
C ALA A 370 23.79 -25.10 6.77
N VAL A 371 22.94 -25.55 5.83
CA VAL A 371 22.96 -25.09 4.43
C VAL A 371 22.44 -23.65 4.31
N LEU A 372 21.43 -23.24 5.08
CA LEU A 372 21.01 -21.84 5.17
C LEU A 372 22.15 -20.94 5.67
N SER A 373 22.84 -21.35 6.73
CA SER A 373 23.96 -20.59 7.30
C SER A 373 25.14 -20.44 6.34
N GLU A 374 25.40 -21.45 5.50
CA GLU A 374 26.45 -21.43 4.48
C GLU A 374 26.05 -20.58 3.25
N VAL A 375 24.84 -20.81 2.71
CA VAL A 375 24.43 -20.35 1.38
C VAL A 375 23.66 -19.02 1.42
N TRP A 376 22.78 -18.80 2.40
CA TRP A 376 21.97 -17.57 2.44
C TRP A 376 22.82 -16.29 2.46
N PRO A 377 23.99 -16.22 3.14
CA PRO A 377 24.86 -15.05 3.08
C PRO A 377 25.37 -14.71 1.67
N THR A 378 25.59 -15.69 0.80
CA THR A 378 26.19 -15.46 -0.54
C THR A 378 25.18 -15.01 -1.59
N LEU A 379 23.88 -15.32 -1.42
CA LEU A 379 22.82 -14.99 -2.37
C LEU A 379 22.78 -13.49 -2.73
N GLU A 380 22.51 -13.13 -3.98
CA GLU A 380 22.32 -11.74 -4.38
C GLU A 380 21.12 -11.11 -3.65
N LYS A 381 21.27 -9.87 -3.18
CA LYS A 381 20.17 -9.06 -2.65
C LYS A 381 19.54 -8.25 -3.80
N ILE A 382 18.36 -8.68 -4.26
CA ILE A 382 17.69 -8.11 -5.43
C ILE A 382 16.16 -8.35 -5.36
N PRO A 383 15.31 -7.40 -5.77
CA PRO A 383 13.87 -7.64 -5.92
C PRO A 383 13.54 -8.43 -7.20
N ILE A 384 12.43 -9.18 -7.17
CA ILE A 384 11.92 -9.97 -8.31
C ILE A 384 11.74 -9.13 -9.59
N ASP A 385 11.42 -7.85 -9.43
CA ASP A 385 11.16 -6.89 -10.48
C ASP A 385 12.38 -6.72 -11.41
N ASN A 386 13.57 -6.52 -10.84
CA ASN A 386 14.81 -6.40 -11.59
C ASN A 386 15.51 -7.76 -11.84
N ALA A 387 15.25 -8.77 -11.01
CA ALA A 387 15.85 -10.09 -11.14
C ALA A 387 15.23 -10.93 -12.28
N VAL A 388 13.92 -10.79 -12.50
CA VAL A 388 13.16 -11.61 -13.45
C VAL A 388 12.14 -10.81 -14.27
N ALA A 389 11.35 -9.92 -13.66
CA ALA A 389 10.20 -9.34 -14.37
C ALA A 389 10.58 -8.36 -15.50
N GLU A 390 11.56 -7.48 -15.30
CA GLU A 390 12.08 -6.58 -16.34
C GLU A 390 12.69 -7.34 -17.54
N PRO A 391 13.63 -8.29 -17.37
CA PRO A 391 14.18 -9.04 -18.51
C PRO A 391 13.13 -9.95 -19.18
N ALA A 392 12.32 -10.69 -18.42
CA ALA A 392 11.27 -11.55 -18.99
C ALA A 392 10.22 -10.75 -19.80
N ALA A 393 9.94 -9.50 -19.41
CA ALA A 393 9.04 -8.63 -20.14
C ALA A 393 9.61 -8.16 -21.49
N ALA A 394 10.94 -7.95 -21.58
CA ALA A 394 11.60 -7.59 -22.84
C ALA A 394 11.51 -8.70 -23.91
N GLU A 395 11.31 -9.94 -23.48
CA GLU A 395 11.21 -11.13 -24.34
C GLU A 395 9.76 -11.63 -24.54
N GLY A 396 8.76 -10.95 -23.98
CA GLY A 396 7.37 -11.37 -24.07
C GLY A 396 7.02 -12.60 -23.19
N ARG A 397 7.83 -12.92 -22.18
CA ARG A 397 7.54 -13.98 -21.18
C ARG A 397 6.69 -13.49 -19.99
N VAL A 398 6.32 -12.19 -19.97
CA VAL A 398 5.49 -11.59 -18.92
C VAL A 398 4.11 -11.18 -19.42
N ALA A 399 3.10 -11.56 -18.66
CA ALA A 399 1.70 -11.18 -18.83
C ALA A 399 1.22 -10.23 -17.72
N VAL A 400 0.13 -9.51 -17.97
CA VAL A 400 -0.52 -8.64 -17.00
C VAL A 400 -2.04 -8.84 -17.02
N VAL A 401 -2.64 -8.98 -15.85
CA VAL A 401 -4.08 -8.87 -15.63
C VAL A 401 -4.37 -7.45 -15.13
N PRO A 402 -4.99 -6.56 -15.93
CA PRO A 402 -5.32 -5.21 -15.50
C PRO A 402 -6.49 -5.23 -14.52
N ALA A 403 -6.32 -4.66 -13.33
CA ALA A 403 -7.31 -4.71 -12.26
C ALA A 403 -7.86 -3.33 -11.86
N THR A 404 -9.02 -3.34 -11.21
CA THR A 404 -9.82 -2.16 -10.84
C THR A 404 -10.20 -2.11 -9.35
N PHE A 405 -9.66 -3.01 -8.53
CA PHE A 405 -9.76 -2.92 -7.06
C PHE A 405 -8.90 -1.76 -6.53
N GLY A 406 -9.26 -1.21 -5.36
CA GLY A 406 -8.44 -0.21 -4.68
C GLY A 406 -7.20 -0.88 -4.08
N TRP A 407 -6.02 -0.28 -4.27
CA TRP A 407 -4.74 -0.77 -3.74
C TRP A 407 -3.86 0.41 -3.32
N ASP A 408 -3.10 0.23 -2.25
CA ASP A 408 -2.02 1.12 -1.83
C ASP A 408 -0.91 0.32 -1.10
N ASP A 409 0.36 0.76 -1.24
CA ASP A 409 1.51 0.10 -0.61
C ASP A 409 1.68 0.46 0.87
N VAL A 410 0.89 1.39 1.41
CA VAL A 410 1.05 2.04 2.72
C VAL A 410 2.51 2.49 2.93
N GLY A 411 3.02 3.22 1.92
CA GLY A 411 4.42 3.56 1.78
C GLY A 411 4.95 4.59 2.78
N ASP A 412 4.10 5.42 3.38
CA ASP A 412 4.39 6.31 4.53
C ASP A 412 3.10 6.90 5.17
N PHE A 413 3.25 7.84 6.11
CA PHE A 413 2.13 8.53 6.78
C PHE A 413 1.29 9.43 5.86
N SER A 414 1.80 9.85 4.70
CA SER A 414 1.00 10.54 3.70
C SER A 414 0.01 9.57 3.06
N SER A 415 0.48 8.43 2.57
CA SER A 415 -0.38 7.37 2.01
C SER A 415 -1.43 6.90 3.02
N LEU A 416 -1.00 6.62 4.27
CA LEU A 416 -1.89 6.18 5.33
C LEU A 416 -3.02 7.18 5.63
N ALA A 417 -2.75 8.49 5.54
CA ALA A 417 -3.77 9.52 5.74
C ALA A 417 -4.80 9.62 4.59
N ASP A 418 -4.45 9.20 3.36
CA ASP A 418 -5.43 9.14 2.26
C ASP A 418 -6.34 7.91 2.37
N LEU A 419 -5.89 6.86 3.08
CA LEU A 419 -6.64 5.61 3.30
C LEU A 419 -7.58 5.67 4.51
N LEU A 420 -7.32 6.57 5.47
CA LEU A 420 -8.14 6.73 6.67
C LEU A 420 -9.33 7.69 6.41
N PRO A 421 -10.53 7.39 6.95
CA PRO A 421 -11.64 8.32 6.94
C PRO A 421 -11.43 9.43 7.98
N ALA A 422 -11.82 10.66 7.63
CA ALA A 422 -12.24 11.69 8.58
C ALA A 422 -13.07 12.76 7.85
N GLU A 423 -13.65 13.66 8.63
CA GLU A 423 -14.46 14.78 8.15
C GLU A 423 -13.66 15.77 7.28
N ALA A 424 -14.36 16.67 6.59
CA ALA A 424 -13.73 17.71 5.79
C ALA A 424 -13.00 18.72 6.69
N ASN A 425 -11.79 19.12 6.30
CA ASN A 425 -10.91 20.02 7.05
C ASN A 425 -10.67 19.58 8.51
N GLN A 426 -10.45 18.28 8.73
CA GLN A 426 -9.97 17.71 10.00
C GLN A 426 -8.83 16.71 9.71
N PRO A 427 -7.89 16.51 10.65
CA PRO A 427 -6.87 15.46 10.52
C PRO A 427 -7.51 14.07 10.58
N ARG A 428 -6.82 13.10 9.97
CA ARG A 428 -7.14 11.69 10.20
C ARG A 428 -6.70 11.29 11.60
N ILE A 429 -7.47 10.44 12.28
CA ILE A 429 -7.10 9.96 13.60
C ILE A 429 -6.93 8.44 13.56
N LEU A 430 -5.76 7.96 13.96
CA LEU A 430 -5.46 6.55 14.14
C LEU A 430 -5.30 6.27 15.64
N GLY A 431 -6.42 6.23 16.35
CA GLY A 431 -6.50 5.93 17.78
C GLY A 431 -7.84 6.38 18.35
N ASP A 432 -7.88 6.63 19.66
CA ASP A 432 -9.04 7.26 20.31
C ASP A 432 -9.15 8.73 19.87
N SER A 433 -10.25 9.08 19.19
CA SER A 433 -10.52 10.45 18.74
C SER A 433 -10.83 11.42 19.88
N HIS A 434 -11.24 10.94 21.05
CA HIS A 434 -11.44 11.79 22.23
C HIS A 434 -10.11 12.34 22.80
N LEU A 435 -8.96 11.80 22.36
CA LEU A 435 -7.63 12.28 22.72
C LEU A 435 -7.08 13.32 21.72
N VAL A 436 -7.88 13.83 20.79
CA VAL A 436 -7.47 14.83 19.81
C VAL A 436 -8.38 16.06 19.87
N LEU A 437 -7.80 17.25 20.05
CA LEU A 437 -8.49 18.53 19.99
C LEU A 437 -7.89 19.41 18.89
N THR A 438 -8.72 19.91 17.98
CA THR A 438 -8.33 20.72 16.83
C THR A 438 -9.12 22.02 16.76
N GLU A 439 -8.41 23.11 16.49
CA GLU A 439 -8.98 24.43 16.26
C GLU A 439 -8.18 25.11 15.14
N GLN A 440 -8.84 25.51 14.05
CA GLN A 440 -8.18 26.10 12.87
C GLN A 440 -7.02 25.22 12.35
N VAL A 441 -7.31 23.95 12.03
CA VAL A 441 -6.39 22.95 11.48
C VAL A 441 -7.08 22.26 10.30
N ALA A 442 -6.37 22.09 9.17
CA ALA A 442 -6.82 21.31 8.03
C ALA A 442 -5.82 20.21 7.64
N GLY A 443 -6.33 19.01 7.31
CA GLY A 443 -5.52 17.89 6.85
C GLY A 443 -4.65 17.26 7.96
N GLY A 444 -3.65 16.48 7.55
CA GLY A 444 -2.76 15.77 8.48
C GLY A 444 -3.30 14.43 9.03
N ILE A 445 -2.52 13.84 9.93
CA ILE A 445 -2.83 12.58 10.65
C ILE A 445 -2.27 12.64 12.09
N VAL A 446 -3.09 12.21 13.05
CA VAL A 446 -2.77 12.17 14.48
C VAL A 446 -2.92 10.74 15.00
N VAL A 447 -1.91 10.25 15.72
CA VAL A 447 -1.85 8.90 16.31
C VAL A 447 -1.63 9.05 17.82
N PRO A 448 -2.70 9.11 18.66
CA PRO A 448 -2.59 9.29 20.11
C PRO A 448 -2.23 7.98 20.85
N GLY A 449 -1.26 7.23 20.35
CA GLY A 449 -0.89 5.88 20.80
C GLY A 449 -0.33 5.79 22.23
N SER A 450 0.02 6.92 22.85
CA SER A 450 0.46 6.99 24.26
C SER A 450 -0.67 7.16 25.27
N GLY A 451 -1.91 7.41 24.82
CA GLY A 451 -3.04 7.77 25.69
C GLY A 451 -3.05 9.23 26.18
N ARG A 452 -2.14 10.09 25.69
CA ARG A 452 -2.12 11.52 25.99
C ARG A 452 -3.05 12.32 25.08
N LEU A 453 -3.65 13.36 25.64
CA LEU A 453 -4.42 14.38 24.91
C LEU A 453 -3.48 15.22 24.03
N ILE A 454 -3.77 15.27 22.73
CA ILE A 454 -3.06 16.05 21.72
C ILE A 454 -3.94 17.24 21.33
N ALA A 455 -3.43 18.46 21.50
CA ALA A 455 -4.11 19.69 21.10
C ALA A 455 -3.36 20.39 19.97
N CYS A 456 -4.08 20.82 18.93
CA CYS A 456 -3.52 21.46 17.73
C CYS A 456 -4.31 22.74 17.39
N LEU A 457 -3.59 23.86 17.23
CA LEU A 457 -4.15 25.17 16.97
C LEU A 457 -3.37 25.85 15.84
N GLY A 458 -4.02 26.20 14.73
CA GLY A 458 -3.41 26.98 13.65
C GLY A 458 -2.28 26.27 12.89
N VAL A 459 -2.27 24.93 12.84
CA VAL A 459 -1.17 24.12 12.30
C VAL A 459 -1.65 23.03 11.33
N ASP A 460 -1.65 23.35 10.05
CA ASP A 460 -2.15 22.47 8.99
C ASP A 460 -1.20 21.30 8.63
N ASP A 461 -1.81 20.23 8.13
CA ASP A 461 -1.19 19.08 7.46
C ASP A 461 -0.04 18.38 8.22
N LEU A 462 -0.10 18.42 9.56
CA LEU A 462 0.84 17.74 10.43
C LEU A 462 0.62 16.22 10.48
N VAL A 463 1.73 15.50 10.56
CA VAL A 463 1.81 14.09 10.97
C VAL A 463 2.31 14.10 12.41
N ILE A 464 1.44 13.73 13.36
CA ILE A 464 1.73 13.66 14.80
C ILE A 464 1.57 12.21 15.24
N VAL A 465 2.65 11.59 15.69
CA VAL A 465 2.67 10.17 16.07
C VAL A 465 3.25 10.06 17.46
N ASP A 466 2.37 9.95 18.45
CA ASP A 466 2.71 10.02 19.86
C ASP A 466 2.61 8.63 20.50
N MET A 467 3.74 7.94 20.63
CA MET A 467 3.86 6.65 21.29
C MET A 467 4.32 6.83 22.75
N PRO A 468 4.18 5.82 23.64
CA PRO A 468 4.56 5.94 25.06
C PRO A 468 6.01 6.38 25.31
N ASP A 469 6.92 6.11 24.38
CA ASP A 469 8.36 6.31 24.47
C ASP A 469 8.94 7.22 23.37
N THR A 470 8.13 7.68 22.41
CA THR A 470 8.60 8.50 21.27
C THR A 470 7.46 9.30 20.66
N LEU A 471 7.69 10.61 20.49
CA LEU A 471 6.85 11.51 19.70
C LEU A 471 7.56 11.87 18.39
N LEU A 472 6.90 11.64 17.26
CA LEU A 472 7.25 12.22 15.96
C LEU A 472 6.27 13.36 15.63
N VAL A 473 6.81 14.49 15.18
CA VAL A 473 6.06 15.55 14.50
C VAL A 473 6.75 15.88 13.18
N THR A 474 6.00 15.86 12.08
CA THR A 474 6.43 16.28 10.74
C THR A 474 5.22 16.78 9.94
N THR A 475 5.35 17.13 8.66
CA THR A 475 4.22 17.37 7.73
C THR A 475 4.05 16.18 6.78
N ARG A 476 2.85 15.96 6.22
CA ARG A 476 2.65 14.83 5.27
C ARG A 476 3.60 14.89 4.08
N ALA A 477 3.82 16.10 3.56
CA ALA A 477 4.78 16.37 2.47
C ALA A 477 6.23 15.94 2.77
N ARG A 478 6.58 15.62 4.03
CA ARG A 478 7.89 15.13 4.45
C ARG A 478 7.88 13.72 5.03
N SER A 479 6.77 12.97 4.94
CA SER A 479 6.64 11.60 5.45
C SER A 479 7.73 10.65 4.92
N GLN A 480 8.07 10.73 3.62
CA GLN A 480 9.18 9.99 3.01
C GLN A 480 10.54 10.23 3.67
N GLU A 481 10.75 11.31 4.43
CA GLU A 481 12.00 11.60 5.12
C GLU A 481 12.13 10.93 6.50
N VAL A 482 11.08 10.33 7.07
CA VAL A 482 11.13 9.68 8.39
C VAL A 482 12.24 8.62 8.47
N LYS A 483 12.51 7.92 7.37
CA LYS A 483 13.66 7.00 7.22
C LYS A 483 15.04 7.63 7.52
N ARG A 484 15.19 8.95 7.32
CA ARG A 484 16.40 9.73 7.68
C ARG A 484 16.49 9.93 9.19
N LEU A 485 15.35 10.11 9.88
CA LEU A 485 15.31 10.20 11.34
C LEU A 485 15.64 8.87 12.00
N VAL A 486 15.11 7.74 11.49
CA VAL A 486 15.46 6.38 11.96
C VAL A 486 16.97 6.10 11.85
N LYS A 487 17.61 6.52 10.74
CA LYS A 487 19.07 6.43 10.60
C LYS A 487 19.81 7.25 11.68
N ARG A 488 19.41 8.50 11.88
CA ARG A 488 20.00 9.40 12.90
C ARG A 488 19.76 8.92 14.33
N ALA A 489 18.61 8.32 14.61
CA ALA A 489 18.31 7.73 15.91
C ALA A 489 19.24 6.54 16.21
N ARG A 490 19.51 5.68 15.21
CA ARG A 490 20.52 4.61 15.30
C ARG A 490 21.92 5.12 15.59
N GLU A 491 22.32 6.19 14.90
CA GLU A 491 23.62 6.86 15.06
C GLU A 491 23.75 7.54 16.43
N ALA A 492 22.65 8.10 16.95
CA ALA A 492 22.57 8.70 18.29
C ALA A 492 22.32 7.67 19.43
N GLY A 493 22.39 6.37 19.14
CA GLY A 493 22.36 5.30 20.15
C GLY A 493 20.99 4.73 20.51
N TRP A 494 19.88 5.27 19.99
CA TRP A 494 18.50 4.90 20.31
C TRP A 494 18.03 3.59 19.65
N LYS A 495 18.89 2.56 19.62
CA LYS A 495 18.65 1.29 18.91
C LYS A 495 17.39 0.56 19.38
N GLN A 496 17.04 0.69 20.66
CA GLN A 496 15.86 0.09 21.28
C GLN A 496 14.52 0.71 20.85
N LEU A 497 14.55 1.83 20.11
CA LEU A 497 13.35 2.53 19.64
C LEU A 497 13.05 2.30 18.15
N LEU A 498 13.87 1.55 17.42
CA LEU A 498 13.87 1.50 15.94
C LEU A 498 13.00 0.38 15.36
#